data_AF-A0A096ADI5-F1
#
_entry.id   AF-A0A096ADI5-F1
#
_cell.length_a   1.000
_cell.length_b   1.000
_cell.length_c   1.000
_cell.angle_alpha   90.00
_cell.angle_beta   90.00
_cell.angle_gamma   90.00
#
_symmetry.space_group_name_H-M   'P 1'
#
loop_
_entity.id
_entity.type
_entity.pdbx_description
1 polymer ?
#
loop_
_entity_poly.entity_id
_entity_poly.type
_entity_poly.pdbx_seq_one_letter_code
_entity_poly.pdbx_strand_id
1 'polypeptide(L)'
;MTTAAQREFARNIYVAAQKATDIAPEFVTAQAILESGWGKARVGKYNLFGITKGSRWTGKTVLIKTHEYFNTPNRTFVAPERVVSVCKCKSGNRWYYTVYRLFKDFDSLADCLAEHSRLLQKPGFADAWPYRHDAEEFARRICDNKGSKYATSPDYLRQMLSLIASVRKMCQ
;
A
#
# COMPACT_ATOMS: atom_id res chain seq x y z
N MET A 1 -16.81 17.07 4.58
CA MET A 1 -15.64 17.82 5.07
C MET A 1 -14.72 16.87 5.84
N THR A 2 -13.40 16.98 5.70
CA THR A 2 -12.42 16.19 6.48
C THR A 2 -12.48 16.55 7.96
N THR A 3 -12.34 15.55 8.83
CA THR A 3 -12.34 15.75 10.29
C THR A 3 -10.98 16.28 10.80
N ALA A 4 -10.93 16.75 12.04
CA ALA A 4 -9.67 17.16 12.67
C ALA A 4 -8.67 15.99 12.75
N ALA A 5 -9.12 14.80 13.18
CA ALA A 5 -8.30 13.60 13.24
C ALA A 5 -7.76 13.17 11.87
N GLN A 6 -8.55 13.32 10.80
CA GLN A 6 -8.11 13.05 9.44
C GLN A 6 -7.02 14.02 8.97
N ARG A 7 -7.15 15.31 9.29
CA ARG A 7 -6.11 16.31 9.00
C ARG A 7 -4.84 16.03 9.78
N GLU A 8 -4.94 15.69 11.06
CA GLU A 8 -3.80 15.34 11.90
C GLU A 8 -3.07 14.11 11.37
N PHE A 9 -3.81 13.03 11.04
CA PHE A 9 -3.25 11.86 10.40
C PHE A 9 -2.48 12.23 9.12
N ALA A 10 -3.11 12.97 8.21
CA ALA A 10 -2.48 13.36 6.95
C ALA A 10 -1.19 14.16 7.17
N ARG A 11 -1.20 15.15 8.08
CA ARG A 11 -0.01 15.97 8.40
C ARG A 11 1.12 15.16 9.01
N ASN A 12 0.80 14.24 9.93
CA ASN A 12 1.80 13.38 10.55
C ASN A 12 2.48 12.48 9.52
N ILE A 13 1.74 11.91 8.57
CA ILE A 13 2.32 11.14 7.46
C ILE A 13 3.14 12.04 6.54
N TYR A 14 2.63 13.22 6.18
CA TYR A 14 3.30 14.16 5.27
C TYR A 14 4.69 14.55 5.79
N VAL A 15 4.78 14.97 7.06
CA VAL A 15 6.05 15.33 7.71
C VAL A 15 7.00 14.14 7.80
N ALA A 16 6.48 12.93 8.08
CA ALA A 16 7.30 11.73 8.11
C ALA A 16 7.81 11.34 6.71
N ALA A 17 6.99 11.47 5.67
CA ALA A 17 7.35 11.15 4.28
C ALA A 17 8.45 12.07 3.76
N GLN A 18 8.42 13.36 4.11
CA GLN A 18 9.47 14.33 3.79
C GLN A 18 10.85 13.91 4.32
N LYS A 19 10.91 13.19 5.44
CA LYS A 19 12.16 12.77 6.09
C LYS A 19 12.59 11.37 5.69
N ALA A 20 11.62 10.48 5.46
CA ALA A 20 11.88 9.05 5.30
C ALA A 20 11.94 8.58 3.83
N THR A 21 11.52 9.41 2.86
CA THR A 21 11.38 8.99 1.46
C THR A 21 11.84 10.07 0.48
N ASP A 22 12.30 9.65 -0.72
CA ASP A 22 12.63 10.52 -1.86
C ASP A 22 11.46 10.63 -2.85
N ILE A 23 10.22 10.49 -2.36
CA ILE A 23 8.99 10.55 -3.17
C ILE A 23 8.19 11.76 -2.71
N ALA A 24 7.46 12.40 -3.62
CA ALA A 24 6.57 13.51 -3.31
C ALA A 24 5.70 13.19 -2.08
N PRO A 25 5.79 13.98 -0.99
CA PRO A 25 5.15 13.64 0.29
C PRO A 25 3.62 13.61 0.19
N GLU A 26 3.01 14.40 -0.71
CA GLU A 26 1.57 14.33 -0.97
C GLU A 26 1.14 13.01 -1.61
N PHE A 27 2.00 12.40 -2.45
CA PHE A 27 1.74 11.10 -3.04
C PHE A 27 1.78 10.00 -1.97
N VAL A 28 2.84 9.97 -1.16
CA VAL A 28 3.01 8.98 -0.09
C VAL A 28 1.87 9.09 0.93
N THR A 29 1.48 10.31 1.28
CA THR A 29 0.36 10.58 2.20
C THR A 29 -0.97 10.15 1.59
N ALA A 30 -1.21 10.42 0.31
CA ALA A 30 -2.42 9.99 -0.38
C ALA A 30 -2.54 8.45 -0.41
N GLN A 31 -1.46 7.74 -0.71
CA GLN A 31 -1.45 6.27 -0.62
C GLN A 31 -1.70 5.81 0.81
N ALA A 32 -1.03 6.38 1.81
CA ALA A 32 -1.25 6.01 3.21
C ALA A 32 -2.72 6.21 3.62
N ILE A 33 -3.36 7.31 3.21
CA ILE A 33 -4.80 7.55 3.46
C ILE A 33 -5.65 6.47 2.83
N LEU A 34 -5.40 6.14 1.56
CA LEU A 34 -6.19 5.17 0.79
C LEU A 34 -6.04 3.75 1.37
N GLU A 35 -4.81 3.29 1.56
CA GLU A 35 -4.52 1.91 1.98
C GLU A 35 -4.93 1.63 3.43
N SER A 36 -4.80 2.62 4.33
CA SER A 36 -5.15 2.46 5.75
C SER A 36 -6.57 2.93 6.09
N GLY A 37 -7.31 3.49 5.13
CA GLY A 37 -8.60 4.11 5.36
C GLY A 37 -8.53 5.23 6.42
N TRP A 38 -7.62 6.19 6.25
CA TRP A 38 -7.29 7.23 7.25
C TRP A 38 -6.74 6.68 8.57
N GLY A 39 -5.92 5.64 8.50
CA GLY A 39 -5.25 5.04 9.64
C GLY A 39 -6.10 4.06 10.45
N LYS A 40 -7.35 3.81 10.02
CA LYS A 40 -8.29 2.89 10.70
C LYS A 40 -7.88 1.43 10.59
N ALA A 41 -7.27 1.05 9.47
CA ALA A 41 -6.76 -0.28 9.22
C ALA A 41 -5.23 -0.24 9.11
N ARG A 42 -4.55 -1.12 9.85
CA ARG A 42 -3.10 -1.31 9.76
C ARG A 42 -2.71 -2.65 10.32
N VAL A 43 -1.54 -3.13 9.91
CA VAL A 43 -0.92 -4.32 10.48
C VAL A 43 0.08 -3.89 11.54
N GLY A 44 0.01 -4.53 12.72
CA GLY A 44 0.81 -4.09 13.87
C GLY A 44 0.54 -2.62 14.18
N LYS A 45 1.57 -1.90 14.62
CA LYS A 45 1.42 -0.48 14.98
C LYS A 45 1.62 0.47 13.80
N TYR A 46 2.47 0.11 12.84
CA TYR A 46 2.98 1.05 11.84
C TYR A 46 2.80 0.62 10.38
N ASN A 47 2.46 -0.64 10.07
CA ASN A 47 2.32 -1.09 8.67
C ASN A 47 0.99 -0.62 8.07
N LEU A 48 0.99 0.61 7.56
CA LEU A 48 -0.17 1.29 6.97
C LEU A 48 -0.57 0.74 5.60
N PHE A 49 0.36 0.11 4.88
CA PHE A 49 0.16 -0.34 3.49
C PHE A 49 -0.10 -1.85 3.38
N GLY A 50 -0.22 -2.55 4.51
CA GLY A 50 -0.42 -4.01 4.51
C GLY A 50 0.73 -4.76 3.81
N ILE A 51 1.98 -4.32 4.00
CA ILE A 51 3.13 -4.89 3.30
C ILE A 51 3.38 -6.32 3.81
N THR A 52 3.14 -7.30 2.95
CA THR A 52 3.48 -8.71 3.22
C THR A 52 4.99 -8.90 3.29
N LYS A 53 5.44 -9.92 4.04
CA LYS A 53 6.86 -10.25 4.25
C LYS A 53 7.63 -10.32 2.92
N GLY A 54 7.09 -11.04 1.95
CA GLY A 54 7.80 -11.39 0.72
C GLY A 54 9.02 -12.27 1.01
N SER A 55 9.83 -12.56 -0.02
CA SER A 55 10.95 -13.49 0.10
C SER A 55 12.23 -12.90 0.71
N ARG A 56 12.44 -11.58 0.61
CA ARG A 56 13.69 -10.92 1.00
C ARG A 56 13.69 -10.29 2.40
N TRP A 57 12.56 -10.34 3.12
CA TRP A 57 12.46 -9.70 4.44
C TRP A 57 12.94 -10.64 5.55
N THR A 58 13.89 -10.14 6.34
CA THR A 58 14.49 -10.83 7.49
C THR A 58 14.13 -10.19 8.83
N GLY A 59 13.42 -9.05 8.83
CA GLY A 59 13.00 -8.34 10.03
C GLY A 59 11.77 -8.95 10.71
N LYS A 60 11.21 -8.22 11.68
CA LYS A 60 10.03 -8.65 12.45
C LYS A 60 8.83 -8.87 11.55
N THR A 61 8.02 -9.86 11.91
CA THR A 61 6.80 -10.21 11.18
C THR A 61 5.69 -10.58 12.13
N VAL A 62 4.46 -10.30 11.73
CA VAL A 62 3.25 -10.75 12.42
C VAL A 62 2.41 -11.60 11.48
N LEU A 63 1.90 -12.72 11.99
CA LEU A 63 1.00 -13.61 11.26
C LEU A 63 -0.44 -13.17 11.45
N ILE A 64 -1.10 -12.72 10.39
CA ILE A 64 -2.46 -12.17 10.44
C ILE A 64 -3.38 -12.92 9.50
N LYS A 65 -4.61 -13.16 9.95
CA LYS A 65 -5.70 -13.66 9.12
C LYS A 65 -6.19 -12.54 8.22
N THR A 66 -6.05 -12.71 6.91
CA THR A 66 -6.43 -11.74 5.88
C THR A 66 -7.23 -12.42 4.77
N HIS A 67 -7.70 -11.61 3.83
CA HIS A 67 -8.47 -12.06 2.69
C HIS A 67 -7.80 -11.63 1.39
N GLU A 68 -7.64 -12.56 0.46
CA GLU A 68 -7.01 -12.32 -0.83
C GLU A 68 -7.82 -12.87 -1.98
N TYR A 69 -7.66 -12.27 -3.16
CA TYR A 69 -8.29 -12.73 -4.38
C TYR A 69 -7.24 -13.28 -5.33
N PHE A 70 -7.41 -14.54 -5.76
CA PHE A 70 -6.55 -15.19 -6.74
C PHE A 70 -7.34 -15.69 -7.93
N ASN A 71 -6.69 -15.89 -9.07
CA ASN A 71 -7.33 -16.41 -10.28
C ASN A 71 -7.51 -17.94 -10.25
N THR A 72 -6.86 -18.65 -9.32
CA THR A 72 -6.89 -20.12 -9.21
C THR A 72 -7.33 -20.55 -7.81
N PRO A 73 -7.89 -21.78 -7.63
CA PRO A 73 -8.29 -22.33 -6.33
C PRO A 73 -7.18 -23.06 -5.55
N ASN A 74 -6.03 -23.32 -6.18
CA ASN A 74 -5.01 -24.23 -5.65
C ASN A 74 -3.75 -23.49 -5.18
N ARG A 75 -3.88 -22.24 -4.69
CA ARG A 75 -2.72 -21.51 -4.16
C ARG A 75 -2.27 -22.14 -2.84
N THR A 76 -0.99 -22.43 -2.76
CA THR A 76 -0.33 -22.93 -1.54
C THR A 76 0.56 -21.85 -0.94
N PHE A 77 0.77 -21.96 0.37
CA PHE A 77 1.66 -21.10 1.13
C PHE A 77 2.63 -21.96 1.94
N VAL A 78 3.84 -21.45 2.15
CA VAL A 78 4.83 -22.12 3.00
C VAL A 78 4.56 -21.74 4.45
N ALA A 79 4.60 -22.73 5.35
CA ALA A 79 4.40 -22.51 6.77
C ALA A 79 5.32 -21.38 7.29
N PRO A 80 4.83 -20.50 8.20
CA PRO A 80 3.55 -20.57 8.90
C PRO A 80 2.34 -19.96 8.14
N GLU A 81 2.54 -19.42 6.94
CA GLU A 81 1.45 -18.96 6.09
C GLU A 81 0.62 -20.16 5.61
N ARG A 82 -0.71 -20.03 5.56
CA ARG A 82 -1.59 -21.12 5.17
C ARG A 82 -2.96 -20.64 4.71
N VAL A 83 -3.60 -21.47 3.90
CA VAL A 83 -5.01 -21.32 3.53
C VAL A 83 -5.90 -21.77 4.69
N VAL A 84 -6.92 -20.98 5.01
CA VAL A 84 -7.99 -21.33 5.94
C VAL A 84 -9.22 -21.80 5.16
N SER A 85 -9.60 -21.05 4.12
CA SER A 85 -10.71 -21.43 3.24
C SER A 85 -10.58 -20.76 1.87
N VAL A 86 -11.23 -21.37 0.88
CA VAL A 86 -11.30 -20.88 -0.50
C VAL A 86 -12.74 -20.95 -0.97
N CYS A 87 -13.26 -19.88 -1.55
CA CYS A 87 -14.58 -19.88 -2.21
C CYS A 87 -14.53 -19.16 -3.57
N LYS A 88 -15.35 -19.62 -4.52
CA LYS A 88 -15.45 -18.99 -5.83
C LYS A 88 -16.24 -17.68 -5.71
N CYS A 89 -15.73 -16.59 -6.29
CA CYS A 89 -16.49 -15.34 -6.34
C CYS A 89 -17.72 -15.52 -7.24
N LYS A 90 -18.86 -14.93 -6.84
CA LYS A 90 -20.12 -15.00 -7.62
C LYS A 90 -19.98 -14.36 -9.00
N SER A 91 -19.14 -13.34 -9.12
CA SER A 91 -18.84 -12.64 -10.37
C SER A 91 -17.34 -12.62 -10.64
N GLY A 92 -16.99 -12.73 -11.92
CA GLY A 92 -15.62 -12.75 -12.40
C GLY A 92 -14.89 -14.07 -12.18
N ASN A 93 -13.71 -14.19 -12.81
CA ASN A 93 -12.89 -15.40 -12.69
C ASN A 93 -11.88 -15.32 -11.54
N ARG A 94 -12.37 -15.08 -10.32
CA ARG A 94 -11.55 -14.97 -9.10
C ARG A 94 -12.06 -15.87 -7.99
N TRP A 95 -11.17 -16.19 -7.06
CA TRP A 95 -11.38 -17.01 -5.89
C TRP A 95 -11.03 -16.19 -4.67
N TYR A 96 -11.91 -16.16 -3.69
CA TYR A 96 -11.73 -15.47 -2.42
C TYR A 96 -11.11 -16.44 -1.42
N TYR A 97 -9.97 -16.06 -0.89
CA TYR A 97 -9.19 -16.84 0.05
C TYR A 97 -9.26 -16.17 1.42
N THR A 98 -9.56 -16.96 2.44
CA THR A 98 -9.20 -16.60 3.81
C THR A 98 -7.89 -17.28 4.12
N VAL A 99 -6.86 -16.50 4.45
CA VAL A 99 -5.47 -16.99 4.60
C VAL A 99 -4.83 -16.38 5.82
N TYR A 100 -3.87 -17.08 6.41
CA TYR A 100 -2.89 -16.44 7.29
C TYR A 100 -1.67 -16.07 6.47
N ARG A 101 -1.28 -14.80 6.55
CA ARG A 101 -0.12 -14.24 5.86
C ARG A 101 0.82 -13.58 6.84
N LEU A 102 2.11 -13.65 6.54
CA LEU A 102 3.12 -12.90 7.26
C LEU A 102 3.19 -11.50 6.67
N PHE A 103 2.99 -10.52 7.55
CA PHE A 103 3.17 -9.12 7.25
C PHE A 103 4.42 -8.61 7.96
N LYS A 104 5.04 -7.59 7.36
CA LYS A 104 6.15 -6.89 8.01
C LYS A 104 5.61 -6.16 9.23
N ASP A 105 6.34 -6.28 10.33
CA ASP A 105 6.10 -5.50 11.53
C ASP A 105 7.26 -4.52 11.69
N PHE A 106 6.93 -3.24 11.84
CA PHE A 106 7.90 -2.16 11.84
C PHE A 106 8.00 -1.57 13.24
N ASP A 107 9.17 -1.05 13.61
CA ASP A 107 9.37 -0.42 14.91
C ASP A 107 9.00 1.07 14.89
N SER A 108 8.92 1.68 13.70
CA SER A 108 8.52 3.08 13.52
C SER A 108 7.72 3.32 12.25
N LEU A 109 7.05 4.48 12.19
CA LEU A 109 6.42 4.96 10.96
C LEU A 109 7.45 5.18 9.85
N ALA A 110 8.63 5.72 10.19
CA ALA A 110 9.70 5.98 9.23
C ALA A 110 10.14 4.69 8.52
N ASP A 111 10.30 3.58 9.25
CA ASP A 111 10.68 2.28 8.67
C ASP A 111 9.60 1.76 7.70
N CYS A 112 8.32 1.93 8.05
CA CYS A 112 7.22 1.57 7.16
C CYS A 112 7.25 2.41 5.86
N LEU A 113 7.48 3.72 5.97
CA LEU A 113 7.54 4.61 4.80
C LEU A 113 8.76 4.32 3.92
N ALA A 114 9.92 4.05 4.54
CA ALA A 114 11.13 3.66 3.82
C ALA A 114 10.93 2.33 3.07
N GLU A 115 10.33 1.33 3.72
CA GLU A 115 10.05 0.04 3.07
C GLU A 115 9.02 0.18 1.95
N HIS A 116 8.00 1.02 2.13
CA HIS A 116 7.06 1.37 1.06
C HIS A 116 7.77 2.03 -0.13
N SER A 117 8.65 3.01 0.11
CA SER A 117 9.47 3.63 -0.94
C SER A 117 10.34 2.59 -1.67
N ARG A 118 10.97 1.68 -0.94
CA ARG A 118 11.78 0.59 -1.51
C ARG A 118 10.98 -0.35 -2.43
N LEU A 119 9.69 -0.57 -2.16
CA LEU A 119 8.83 -1.35 -3.06
C LEU A 119 8.65 -0.68 -4.42
N LEU A 120 8.54 0.65 -4.42
CA LEU A 120 8.39 1.47 -5.62
C LEU A 120 9.71 1.70 -6.38
N GLN A 121 10.84 1.26 -5.82
CA GLN A 121 12.15 1.23 -6.48
C GLN A 121 12.46 -0.10 -7.18
N LYS A 122 11.56 -1.09 -7.09
CA LYS A 122 11.77 -2.38 -7.74
C LYS A 122 11.82 -2.21 -9.27
N PRO A 123 12.50 -3.12 -10.01
CA PRO A 123 12.61 -3.04 -11.48
C PRO A 123 11.27 -2.89 -12.21
N GLY A 124 10.20 -3.44 -11.64
CA GLY A 124 8.85 -3.29 -12.17
C GLY A 124 8.31 -1.86 -12.20
N PHE A 125 8.85 -0.92 -11.41
CA PHE A 125 8.43 0.48 -11.38
C PHE A 125 9.52 1.42 -11.92
N ALA A 126 10.54 0.89 -12.59
CA ALA A 126 11.68 1.67 -13.08
C ALA A 126 11.28 2.76 -14.08
N ASP A 127 10.21 2.53 -14.85
CA ASP A 127 9.63 3.50 -15.79
C ASP A 127 8.89 4.65 -15.09
N ALA A 128 8.34 4.40 -13.89
CA ALA A 128 7.67 5.39 -13.07
C ALA A 128 8.67 6.20 -12.21
N TRP A 129 9.74 5.57 -11.72
CA TRP A 129 10.67 6.15 -10.76
C TRP A 129 11.25 7.55 -11.09
N PRO A 130 11.55 7.89 -12.37
CA PRO A 130 11.98 9.25 -12.73
C PRO A 130 10.99 10.34 -12.33
N TYR A 131 9.70 10.01 -12.23
CA TYR A 131 8.62 10.94 -11.91
C TYR A 131 8.28 11.00 -10.43
N ARG A 132 9.01 10.32 -9.54
CA ARG A 132 8.70 10.23 -8.10
C ARG A 132 8.52 11.57 -7.36
N HIS A 133 9.03 12.67 -7.93
CA HIS A 133 8.89 14.04 -7.41
C HIS A 133 7.64 14.78 -7.93
N ASP A 134 6.95 14.22 -8.92
CA ASP A 134 5.66 14.66 -9.44
C ASP A 134 4.58 13.67 -9.00
N ALA A 135 3.80 14.03 -7.99
CA ALA A 135 2.84 13.15 -7.35
C ALA A 135 1.80 12.58 -8.34
N GLU A 136 1.25 13.43 -9.21
CA GLU A 136 0.23 13.02 -10.16
C GLU A 136 0.78 12.19 -11.31
N GLU A 137 1.94 12.58 -11.85
CA GLU A 137 2.57 11.82 -12.92
C GLU A 137 3.05 10.46 -12.41
N PHE A 138 3.63 10.40 -11.22
CA PHE A 138 4.03 9.15 -10.61
C PHE A 138 2.82 8.22 -10.39
N ALA A 139 1.69 8.75 -9.89
CA ALA A 139 0.45 8.00 -9.74
C ALA A 139 -0.07 7.45 -11.09
N ARG A 140 0.01 8.23 -12.17
CA ARG A 140 -0.35 7.78 -13.52
C ARG A 140 0.55 6.63 -13.98
N ARG A 141 1.86 6.76 -13.83
CA ARG A 141 2.85 5.76 -14.29
C ARG A 141 2.70 4.42 -13.58
N ILE A 142 2.51 4.40 -12.26
CA ILE A 142 2.32 3.13 -11.54
C ILE A 142 0.98 2.43 -11.86
N CYS A 143 0.12 3.05 -12.67
CA CYS A 143 -1.20 2.54 -13.07
C CYS A 143 -1.37 2.31 -14.58
N ASP A 144 -0.43 2.72 -15.43
CA ASP A 144 -0.61 2.77 -16.89
C ASP A 144 -0.36 1.43 -17.62
N ASN A 145 0.07 0.40 -16.88
CA ASN A 145 0.43 -0.94 -17.35
C ASN A 145 1.69 -1.00 -18.25
N LYS A 146 2.57 0.02 -18.26
CA LYS A 146 3.90 -0.08 -18.90
C LYS A 146 4.85 -0.92 -18.06
N GLY A 147 4.93 -0.60 -16.77
CA GLY A 147 5.61 -1.40 -15.76
C GLY A 147 4.67 -2.37 -15.02
N SER A 148 5.06 -2.72 -13.81
CA SER A 148 4.21 -3.38 -12.82
C SER A 148 3.06 -2.46 -12.45
N LYS A 149 1.86 -3.04 -12.41
CA LYS A 149 0.68 -2.31 -11.95
C LYS A 149 0.61 -2.33 -10.43
N TYR A 150 0.53 -1.15 -9.80
CA TYR A 150 0.43 -1.06 -8.34
C TYR A 150 -0.91 -1.61 -7.82
N ALA A 151 -2.02 -1.23 -8.45
CA ALA A 151 -3.36 -1.68 -8.06
C ALA A 151 -4.18 -2.12 -9.27
N THR A 152 -4.97 -3.20 -9.12
CA THR A 152 -5.86 -3.68 -10.20
C THR A 152 -7.19 -2.93 -10.29
N SER A 153 -7.53 -2.12 -9.28
CA SER A 153 -8.80 -1.38 -9.25
C SER A 153 -8.82 -0.29 -10.34
N PRO A 154 -9.90 -0.19 -11.14
CA PRO A 154 -10.03 0.86 -12.16
C PRO A 154 -10.12 2.26 -11.55
N ASP A 155 -10.65 2.39 -10.33
CA ASP A 155 -10.84 3.67 -9.64
C ASP A 155 -9.61 4.12 -8.84
N TYR A 156 -8.54 3.31 -8.80
CA TYR A 156 -7.37 3.59 -7.97
C TYR A 156 -6.74 4.94 -8.33
N LEU A 157 -6.43 5.15 -9.61
CA LEU A 157 -5.82 6.39 -10.08
C LEU A 157 -6.68 7.62 -9.78
N ARG A 158 -8.00 7.53 -10.03
CA ARG A 158 -8.93 8.61 -9.75
C ARG A 158 -8.94 8.99 -8.26
N GLN A 159 -8.99 7.99 -7.38
CA GLN A 159 -8.93 8.20 -5.94
C GLN A 159 -7.60 8.84 -5.52
N MET A 160 -6.49 8.33 -6.06
CA MET A 160 -5.15 8.88 -5.81
C MET A 160 -5.04 10.35 -6.19
N LEU A 161 -5.45 10.73 -7.40
CA LEU A 161 -5.41 12.14 -7.85
C LEU A 161 -6.29 13.04 -6.96
N SER A 162 -7.48 12.57 -6.57
CA SER A 162 -8.36 13.31 -5.66
C SER A 162 -7.75 13.48 -4.26
N LEU A 163 -7.10 12.44 -3.74
CA LEU A 163 -6.43 12.48 -2.44
C LEU A 163 -5.18 13.36 -2.46
N ILE A 164 -4.36 13.30 -3.52
CA ILE A 164 -3.20 14.18 -3.71
C ILE A 164 -3.63 15.66 -3.62
N ALA A 165 -4.67 16.04 -4.37
CA ALA A 165 -5.22 17.40 -4.32
C ALA A 165 -5.74 17.77 -2.92
N SER A 166 -6.34 16.82 -2.21
CA SER A 166 -6.82 17.03 -0.84
C SER A 166 -5.67 17.20 0.16
N VAL A 167 -4.60 16.40 0.02
CA VAL A 167 -3.42 16.47 0.91
C VAL A 167 -2.74 17.82 0.79
N ARG A 168 -2.57 18.35 -0.44
CA ARG A 168 -2.01 19.70 -0.63
C ARG A 168 -2.79 20.76 0.14
N LYS A 169 -4.12 20.73 0.07
CA LYS A 169 -4.98 21.67 0.83
C LYS A 169 -4.92 21.51 2.35
N MET A 170 -4.51 20.35 2.86
CA MET A 170 -4.50 20.06 4.30
C MET A 170 -3.13 20.25 4.95
N CYS A 171 -2.06 20.04 4.18
CA CYS A 171 -0.68 19.89 4.68
C CYS A 171 0.29 20.92 4.12
N GLN A 172 -0.05 21.64 3.04
CA GLN A 172 0.59 22.89 2.65
C GLN A 172 -0.20 24.05 3.25
#